data_AF-A0AAJ0B478-F1
#
_entry.id   AF-A0AAJ0B478-F1
#
_cell.length_a   1.000
_cell.length_b   1.000
_cell.length_c   1.000
_cell.angle_alpha   90.00
_cell.angle_beta   90.00
_cell.angle_gamma   90.00
#
_symmetry.space_group_name_H-M   'P 1'
#
loop_
_entity.id
_entity.type
_entity.pdbx_description
1 polymer ?
#
loop_
_entity_poly.entity_id
_entity_poly.type
_entity_poly.pdbx_seq_one_letter_code
_entity_poly.pdbx_strand_id
1 'polypeptide(L)'
;MASLVGVALAQASERSSLNIARDPLNWCGQGDKAHGIGREDDLAALEAFSKRSLNTEQDSIHVPVKVFLVGTEEQRKSVKNRHEIQRIGTTLEEGYAKHGIIFGPIETYEVANDAYADMNHMEDRYTQTRIMQQSLRIGGPETLNLYIVPKLNIGLLGYASFPDLLTGAIVVPGAQGTSLGGDGVVIGYSAMDGPLFNKAVVHEIGHWLGLFHPFQGGCAVPDGDYVPDTPQSRHENFACKRKDTCPGFPGEDLVWNYMAYSMCDKDLSFTAGQVLFMRQSWHSYREPKTRDLPADANVPIRTTSSKDMIVRPRFSQ
;
A
#
# COMPACT_ATOMS: atom_id res chain seq x y z
N MET A 1 37.79 0.13 13.24
CA MET A 1 37.17 0.96 14.30
C MET A 1 36.39 2.06 13.60
N ALA A 2 35.20 1.75 13.08
CA ALA A 2 34.32 2.74 12.43
C ALA A 2 33.32 3.22 13.48
N SER A 3 33.34 4.52 13.77
CA SER A 3 32.57 5.15 14.82
C SER A 3 31.13 5.39 14.36
N LEU A 4 30.19 4.71 15.00
CA LEU A 4 28.77 5.07 15.08
C LEU A 4 28.62 6.40 15.82
N VAL A 5 28.30 7.50 15.14
CA VAL A 5 27.59 8.65 15.75
C VAL A 5 26.86 9.41 14.64
N GLY A 6 25.53 9.51 14.75
CA GLY A 6 24.74 10.38 13.90
C GLY A 6 23.23 10.11 13.87
N VAL A 7 22.61 9.68 14.96
CA VAL A 7 21.14 9.76 15.09
C VAL A 7 20.83 11.23 15.38
N ALA A 8 20.49 11.99 14.35
CA ALA A 8 19.94 13.33 14.52
C ALA A 8 18.60 13.19 15.25
N LEU A 9 18.55 13.72 16.47
CA LEU A 9 17.32 13.97 17.21
C LEU A 9 16.44 14.88 16.35
N ALA A 10 15.37 14.33 15.76
CA ALA A 10 14.28 15.15 15.25
C ALA A 10 13.68 15.87 16.47
N GLN A 11 13.77 17.20 16.48
CA GLN A 11 12.99 18.01 17.41
C GLN A 11 11.56 18.05 16.89
N ALA A 12 10.60 17.74 17.76
CA ALA A 12 9.18 17.85 17.50
C ALA A 12 8.86 19.26 16.97
N SER A 13 8.52 19.34 15.68
CA SER A 13 8.00 20.57 15.09
C SER A 13 6.57 20.75 15.60
N GLU A 14 6.37 21.68 16.54
CA GLU A 14 5.03 22.22 16.84
C GLU A 14 4.42 22.74 15.53
N ARG A 15 3.43 22.04 14.98
CA ARG A 15 2.66 22.51 13.82
C ARG A 15 1.21 22.70 14.22
N SER A 16 0.64 23.77 13.69
CA SER A 16 -0.78 24.06 13.75
C SER A 16 -1.58 22.99 13.00
N SER A 17 -2.57 22.41 13.65
CA SER A 17 -3.60 21.56 13.06
C SER A 17 -4.23 22.23 11.83
N LEU A 18 -3.78 21.85 10.63
CA LEU A 18 -4.42 22.26 9.38
C LEU A 18 -5.63 21.36 9.17
N ASN A 19 -6.82 21.86 9.53
CA ASN A 19 -8.11 21.26 9.20
C ASN A 19 -8.32 21.26 7.67
N ILE A 20 -7.77 20.25 7.00
CA ILE A 20 -8.03 19.94 5.60
C ILE A 20 -8.75 18.60 5.57
N ALA A 21 -9.94 18.55 4.97
CA ALA A 21 -10.82 17.39 4.96
C ALA A 21 -10.08 16.10 4.58
N ARG A 22 -10.26 15.04 5.39
CA ARG A 22 -9.85 13.67 5.01
C ARG A 22 -10.53 13.32 3.69
N ASP A 23 -9.78 12.77 2.75
CA ASP A 23 -10.38 12.03 1.65
C ASP A 23 -11.18 10.87 2.28
N PRO A 24 -12.50 10.77 2.07
CA PRO A 24 -13.31 9.74 2.71
C PRO A 24 -12.88 8.30 2.34
N LEU A 25 -11.98 8.12 1.37
CA LEU A 25 -11.68 6.84 0.77
C LEU A 25 -10.30 6.24 1.17
N ASN A 26 -9.37 7.02 1.74
CA ASN A 26 -8.05 6.56 2.22
C ASN A 26 -7.26 5.67 1.23
N TRP A 27 -7.23 6.04 -0.05
CA TRP A 27 -6.57 5.26 -1.12
C TRP A 27 -5.53 6.09 -1.89
N CYS A 28 -4.50 5.44 -2.41
CA CYS A 28 -3.69 5.99 -3.51
C CYS A 28 -4.43 5.81 -4.86
N GLY A 29 -4.06 6.59 -5.89
CA GLY A 29 -4.58 6.39 -7.27
C GLY A 29 -5.87 7.14 -7.62
N GLN A 30 -6.25 8.18 -6.87
CA GLN A 30 -7.24 9.19 -7.27
C GLN A 30 -6.53 10.50 -7.64
N GLY A 31 -6.99 11.18 -8.70
CA GLY A 31 -6.39 12.43 -9.17
C GLY A 31 -6.57 13.60 -8.18
N ASP A 32 -5.51 14.42 -8.08
CA ASP A 32 -5.40 15.82 -7.62
C ASP A 32 -6.08 16.30 -6.33
N LYS A 33 -6.59 15.40 -5.48
CA LYS A 33 -7.06 15.83 -4.15
C LYS A 33 -6.03 15.50 -3.08
N ALA A 34 -5.43 16.55 -2.54
CA ALA A 34 -4.58 16.52 -1.36
C ALA A 34 -5.20 15.60 -0.30
N HIS A 35 -4.58 14.46 -0.04
CA HIS A 35 -4.94 13.59 1.07
C HIS A 35 -4.79 14.37 2.39
N GLY A 36 -5.91 14.54 3.10
CA GLY A 36 -5.99 15.32 4.33
C GLY A 36 -4.99 14.86 5.39
N ILE A 37 -4.30 15.83 5.97
CA ILE A 37 -3.24 15.69 6.98
C ILE A 37 -3.92 15.71 8.35
N GLY A 38 -3.71 14.66 9.15
CA GLY A 38 -4.25 14.55 10.50
C GLY A 38 -3.67 13.35 11.22
N ARG A 39 -2.38 13.44 11.58
CA ARG A 39 -1.58 12.37 12.21
C ARG A 39 -0.61 12.92 13.29
N GLU A 40 -1.00 13.97 14.03
CA GLU A 40 -0.18 14.50 15.14
C GLU A 40 0.16 13.41 16.18
N ASP A 41 -0.77 12.48 16.42
CA ASP A 41 -0.59 11.35 17.34
C ASP A 41 0.43 10.31 16.83
N ASP A 42 0.59 10.16 15.50
CA ASP A 42 1.53 9.20 14.92
C ASP A 42 2.97 9.69 14.97
N LEU A 43 3.20 11.02 14.96
CA LEU A 43 4.55 11.62 15.08
C LEU A 43 5.16 11.38 16.46
N ALA A 44 4.36 11.50 17.53
CA ALA A 44 4.80 11.15 18.87
C ALA A 44 5.10 9.64 19.00
N ALA A 45 4.29 8.80 18.35
CA ALA A 45 4.55 7.37 18.25
C ALA A 45 5.83 7.07 17.42
N LEU A 46 6.08 7.81 16.33
CA LEU A 46 7.27 7.73 15.48
C LEU A 46 8.54 8.07 16.28
N GLU A 47 8.50 9.10 17.10
CA GLU A 47 9.63 9.45 17.97
C GLU A 47 9.86 8.41 19.09
N ALA A 48 8.79 7.88 19.69
CA ALA A 48 8.89 6.85 20.71
C ALA A 48 9.41 5.52 20.15
N PHE A 49 9.03 5.18 18.90
CA PHE A 49 9.43 3.97 18.22
C PHE A 49 10.83 4.07 17.58
N SER A 50 11.22 5.25 17.07
CA SER A 50 12.60 5.54 16.62
C SER A 50 13.63 5.38 17.74
N LYS A 51 13.25 5.66 18.99
CA LYS A 51 14.07 5.38 20.19
C LYS A 51 14.21 3.89 20.49
N ARG A 52 13.36 3.04 19.92
CA ARG A 52 13.45 1.58 19.97
C ARG A 52 14.30 1.14 18.77
N SER A 53 15.55 0.78 18.99
CA SER A 53 16.43 0.26 17.95
C SER A 53 15.78 -0.97 17.30
N LEU A 54 15.21 -0.83 16.10
CA LEU A 54 14.70 -1.96 15.33
C LEU A 54 15.89 -2.71 14.75
N ASN A 55 16.33 -3.74 15.47
CA ASN A 55 17.28 -4.68 14.93
C ASN A 55 16.57 -5.50 13.83
N THR A 56 16.80 -5.15 12.56
CA THR A 56 16.13 -5.78 11.41
C THR A 56 16.44 -7.27 11.27
N GLU A 57 17.53 -7.76 11.88
CA GLU A 57 17.88 -9.18 11.89
C GLU A 57 17.15 -9.98 12.98
N GLN A 58 16.64 -9.34 14.03
CA GLN A 58 16.06 -10.01 15.19
C GLN A 58 14.52 -9.94 15.23
N ASP A 59 13.93 -8.98 14.51
CA ASP A 59 12.48 -8.77 14.40
C ASP A 59 12.00 -8.86 12.94
N SER A 60 12.20 -9.99 12.27
CA SER A 60 11.68 -10.18 10.91
C SER A 60 10.15 -10.15 10.89
N ILE A 61 9.58 -9.38 9.97
CA ILE A 61 8.13 -9.33 9.72
C ILE A 61 7.82 -10.42 8.70
N HIS A 62 6.86 -11.29 9.04
CA HIS A 62 6.40 -12.35 8.14
C HIS A 62 4.95 -12.08 7.74
N VAL A 63 4.71 -11.94 6.43
CA VAL A 63 3.41 -11.55 5.87
C VAL A 63 2.86 -12.67 4.98
N PRO A 64 1.86 -13.44 5.43
CA PRO A 64 1.14 -14.36 4.56
C PRO A 64 0.49 -13.60 3.39
N VAL A 65 0.52 -14.17 2.19
CA VAL A 65 0.01 -13.53 0.97
C VAL A 65 -1.07 -14.37 0.30
N LYS A 66 -2.16 -13.71 -0.07
CA LYS A 66 -3.28 -14.28 -0.80
C LYS A 66 -3.44 -13.54 -2.11
N VAL A 67 -3.20 -14.21 -3.23
CA VAL A 67 -3.28 -13.64 -4.58
C VAL A 67 -4.59 -14.10 -5.21
N PHE A 68 -5.45 -13.17 -5.61
CA PHE A 68 -6.73 -13.45 -6.26
C PHE A 68 -6.65 -13.06 -7.73
N LEU A 69 -6.74 -14.03 -8.62
CA LEU A 69 -6.85 -13.81 -10.06
C LEU A 69 -8.33 -13.64 -10.40
N VAL A 70 -8.75 -12.41 -10.64
CA VAL A 70 -10.14 -12.04 -10.90
C VAL A 70 -10.36 -11.92 -12.41
N GLY A 71 -11.51 -12.38 -12.89
CA GLY A 71 -11.91 -12.20 -14.30
C GLY A 71 -12.78 -13.34 -14.80
N THR A 72 -13.01 -13.39 -16.11
CA THR A 72 -13.58 -14.55 -16.80
C THR A 72 -12.60 -15.73 -16.78
N GLU A 73 -13.04 -16.93 -17.14
CA GLU A 73 -12.14 -18.09 -17.25
C GLU A 73 -10.99 -17.84 -18.25
N GLU A 74 -11.29 -17.22 -19.39
CA GLU A 74 -10.28 -16.85 -20.39
C GLU A 74 -9.27 -15.84 -19.83
N GLN A 75 -9.75 -14.80 -19.15
CA GLN A 75 -8.89 -13.77 -18.54
C GLN A 75 -8.00 -14.34 -17.42
N ARG A 76 -8.49 -15.29 -16.62
CA ARG A 76 -7.66 -15.94 -15.59
C ARG A 76 -6.63 -16.86 -16.22
N LYS A 77 -7.00 -17.63 -17.25
CA LYS A 77 -6.07 -18.47 -18.01
C LYS A 77 -4.96 -17.65 -18.67
N SER A 78 -5.27 -16.45 -19.16
CA SER A 78 -4.27 -15.60 -19.81
C SER A 78 -3.21 -15.04 -18.84
N VAL A 79 -3.55 -14.78 -17.57
CA VAL A 79 -2.60 -14.23 -16.59
C VAL A 79 -1.96 -15.26 -15.67
N LYS A 80 -2.63 -16.40 -15.41
CA LYS A 80 -2.15 -17.40 -14.45
C LYS A 80 -0.72 -17.87 -14.75
N ASN A 81 -0.38 -18.01 -16.02
CA ASN A 81 0.94 -18.49 -16.46
C ASN A 81 1.88 -17.35 -16.89
N ARG A 82 1.49 -16.09 -16.71
CA ARG A 82 2.37 -14.95 -16.99
C ARG A 82 3.55 -14.96 -16.03
N HIS A 83 4.71 -14.57 -16.56
CA HIS A 83 5.95 -14.55 -15.79
C HIS A 83 5.86 -13.60 -14.59
N GLU A 84 5.12 -12.50 -14.72
CA GLU A 84 4.80 -11.54 -13.66
C GLU A 84 4.13 -12.21 -12.45
N ILE A 85 3.08 -13.00 -12.71
CA ILE A 85 2.34 -13.71 -11.66
C ILE A 85 3.18 -14.84 -11.06
N GLN A 86 3.90 -15.59 -11.90
CA GLN A 86 4.75 -16.70 -11.43
C GLN A 86 5.93 -16.21 -10.57
N ARG A 87 6.42 -14.99 -10.81
CA ARG A 87 7.55 -14.39 -10.09
C ARG A 87 7.13 -13.47 -8.95
N ILE A 88 5.86 -13.43 -8.58
CA ILE A 88 5.38 -12.49 -7.57
C ILE A 88 6.14 -12.64 -6.23
N GLY A 89 6.47 -13.86 -5.83
CA GLY A 89 7.30 -14.09 -4.64
C GLY A 89 8.69 -13.46 -4.75
N THR A 90 9.33 -13.59 -5.91
CA THR A 90 10.63 -12.95 -6.19
C THR A 90 10.53 -11.43 -6.20
N THR A 91 9.48 -10.86 -6.80
CA THR A 91 9.22 -9.41 -6.79
C THR A 91 9.13 -8.87 -5.36
N LEU A 92 8.43 -9.59 -4.47
CA LEU A 92 8.31 -9.23 -3.06
C LEU A 92 9.65 -9.39 -2.32
N GLU A 93 10.37 -10.48 -2.58
CA GLU A 93 11.68 -10.73 -1.98
C GLU A 93 12.70 -9.62 -2.34
N GLU A 94 12.82 -9.29 -3.63
CA GLU A 94 13.73 -8.24 -4.12
C GLU A 94 13.40 -6.86 -3.54
N GLY A 95 12.11 -6.55 -3.38
CA GLY A 95 11.65 -5.26 -2.84
C GLY A 95 11.84 -5.13 -1.32
N TYR A 96 11.67 -6.22 -0.55
CA TYR A 96 11.45 -6.12 0.90
C TYR A 96 12.34 -6.98 1.78
N ALA A 97 12.92 -8.08 1.29
CA ALA A 97 13.62 -9.04 2.16
C ALA A 97 14.84 -8.42 2.84
N LYS A 98 15.59 -7.55 2.12
CA LYS A 98 16.72 -6.80 2.68
C LYS A 98 16.34 -5.83 3.81
N HIS A 99 15.04 -5.56 3.97
CA HIS A 99 14.47 -4.69 5.01
C HIS A 99 13.84 -5.49 6.16
N GLY A 100 14.03 -6.82 6.17
CA GLY A 100 13.49 -7.71 7.19
C GLY A 100 11.97 -7.87 7.11
N ILE A 101 11.37 -7.67 5.93
CA ILE A 101 9.95 -7.93 5.65
C ILE A 101 9.89 -9.05 4.62
N ILE A 102 9.35 -10.19 5.03
CA ILE A 102 9.37 -11.45 4.29
C ILE A 102 7.92 -11.84 3.98
N PHE A 103 7.62 -12.00 2.70
CA PHE A 103 6.29 -12.38 2.24
C PHE A 103 6.21 -13.88 1.99
N GLY A 104 5.23 -14.54 2.61
CA GLY A 104 5.02 -15.97 2.50
C GLY A 104 4.28 -16.57 3.70
N PRO A 105 3.59 -17.71 3.54
CA PRO A 105 3.39 -18.43 2.28
C PRO A 105 2.50 -17.63 1.31
N ILE A 106 2.70 -17.86 0.00
CA ILE A 106 1.89 -17.25 -1.07
C ILE A 106 0.92 -18.30 -1.59
N GLU A 107 -0.37 -17.98 -1.54
CA GLU A 107 -1.45 -18.83 -2.07
C GLU A 107 -2.23 -18.07 -3.15
N THR A 108 -2.47 -18.73 -4.28
CA THR A 108 -3.21 -18.17 -5.40
C THR A 108 -4.59 -18.79 -5.52
N TYR A 109 -5.59 -17.95 -5.72
CA TYR A 109 -7.01 -18.29 -5.85
C TYR A 109 -7.55 -17.76 -7.17
N GLU A 110 -8.42 -18.53 -7.83
CA GLU A 110 -9.12 -18.11 -9.04
C GLU A 110 -10.54 -17.65 -8.69
N VAL A 111 -10.90 -16.44 -9.11
CA VAL A 111 -12.19 -15.81 -8.78
C VAL A 111 -13.02 -15.59 -10.05
N ALA A 112 -14.10 -16.36 -10.18
CA ALA A 112 -15.06 -16.21 -11.26
C ALA A 112 -16.16 -15.23 -10.86
N ASN A 113 -15.95 -13.94 -11.13
CA ASN A 113 -16.93 -12.89 -10.92
C ASN A 113 -16.72 -11.71 -11.88
N ASP A 114 -17.62 -11.57 -12.85
CA ASP A 114 -17.51 -10.54 -13.90
C ASP A 114 -17.70 -9.12 -13.37
N ALA A 115 -18.44 -8.94 -12.27
CA ALA A 115 -18.63 -7.62 -11.66
C ALA A 115 -17.35 -7.09 -11.01
N TYR A 116 -16.46 -7.97 -10.55
CA TYR A 116 -15.14 -7.59 -10.04
C TYR A 116 -14.10 -7.42 -11.15
N ALA A 117 -14.43 -7.81 -12.38
CA ALA A 117 -13.50 -7.77 -13.50
C ALA A 117 -13.37 -6.38 -14.14
N ASP A 118 -14.27 -5.44 -13.81
CA ASP A 118 -14.32 -4.09 -14.40
C ASP A 118 -14.25 -2.98 -13.34
N MET A 119 -13.03 -2.52 -13.03
CA MET A 119 -12.74 -1.50 -12.02
C MET A 119 -12.53 -0.09 -12.60
N ASN A 120 -13.02 0.15 -13.83
CA ASN A 120 -12.78 1.40 -14.56
C ASN A 120 -13.58 2.59 -14.00
N HIS A 121 -14.85 2.41 -13.66
CA HIS A 121 -15.71 3.54 -13.30
C HIS A 121 -15.30 4.14 -11.95
N MET A 122 -14.70 5.34 -11.94
CA MET A 122 -14.18 5.95 -10.70
C MET A 122 -15.26 6.13 -9.62
N GLU A 123 -16.50 6.45 -10.04
CA GLU A 123 -17.65 6.61 -9.14
C GLU A 123 -18.01 5.31 -8.41
N ASP A 124 -17.85 4.16 -9.06
CA ASP A 124 -18.21 2.85 -8.53
C ASP A 124 -17.01 2.03 -8.04
N ARG A 125 -15.78 2.37 -8.47
CA ARG A 125 -14.56 1.61 -8.16
C ARG A 125 -14.47 1.38 -6.68
N TYR A 126 -14.68 2.45 -5.90
CA TYR A 126 -14.60 2.37 -4.46
C TYR A 126 -15.55 1.30 -3.88
N THR A 127 -16.83 1.38 -4.25
CA THR A 127 -17.87 0.46 -3.80
C THR A 127 -17.59 -0.96 -4.28
N GLN A 128 -17.19 -1.15 -5.53
CA GLN A 128 -16.87 -2.45 -6.11
C GLN A 128 -15.65 -3.09 -5.45
N THR A 129 -14.59 -2.33 -5.18
CA THR A 129 -13.40 -2.86 -4.49
C THR A 129 -13.75 -3.28 -3.08
N ARG A 130 -14.51 -2.46 -2.35
CA ARG A 130 -14.97 -2.80 -1.00
C ARG A 130 -15.81 -4.08 -1.02
N ILE A 131 -16.76 -4.20 -1.95
CA ILE A 131 -17.57 -5.42 -2.09
C ILE A 131 -16.68 -6.62 -2.41
N MET A 132 -15.73 -6.49 -3.33
CA MET A 132 -14.78 -7.53 -3.72
C MET A 132 -13.91 -7.96 -2.53
N GLN A 133 -13.21 -7.01 -1.90
CA GLN A 133 -12.33 -7.25 -0.76
C GLN A 133 -13.10 -7.87 0.42
N GLN A 134 -14.25 -7.31 0.79
CA GLN A 134 -15.11 -7.86 1.83
C GLN A 134 -15.60 -9.28 1.51
N SER A 135 -15.82 -9.59 0.23
CA SER A 135 -16.31 -10.91 -0.21
C SER A 135 -15.21 -11.95 -0.39
N LEU A 136 -13.95 -11.54 -0.54
CA LEU A 136 -12.87 -12.44 -0.91
C LEU A 136 -11.79 -12.58 0.16
N ARG A 137 -11.61 -11.58 1.03
CA ARG A 137 -10.50 -11.51 1.97
C ARG A 137 -10.35 -12.79 2.78
N ILE A 138 -9.10 -13.23 2.90
CA ILE A 138 -8.66 -14.32 3.76
C ILE A 138 -7.62 -13.77 4.75
N GLY A 139 -7.72 -14.16 6.01
CA GLY A 139 -6.83 -13.73 7.09
C GLY A 139 -7.23 -12.41 7.74
N GLY A 140 -6.51 -12.04 8.81
CA GLY A 140 -6.67 -10.79 9.53
C GLY A 140 -5.82 -9.65 8.95
N PRO A 141 -5.67 -8.52 9.68
CA PRO A 141 -4.81 -7.39 9.30
C PRO A 141 -3.36 -7.74 8.94
N GLU A 142 -2.84 -8.85 9.48
CA GLU A 142 -1.50 -9.38 9.22
C GLU A 142 -1.34 -10.08 7.87
N THR A 143 -2.44 -10.34 7.15
CA THR A 143 -2.42 -11.05 5.86
C THR A 143 -2.60 -10.10 4.69
N LEU A 144 -1.63 -10.07 3.77
CA LEU A 144 -1.73 -9.30 2.53
C LEU A 144 -2.66 -10.00 1.54
N ASN A 145 -3.70 -9.30 1.09
CA ASN A 145 -4.59 -9.75 0.04
C ASN A 145 -4.36 -8.90 -1.22
N LEU A 146 -3.89 -9.55 -2.28
CA LEU A 146 -3.55 -8.95 -3.56
C LEU A 146 -4.56 -9.39 -4.63
N TYR A 147 -5.28 -8.44 -5.21
CA TYR A 147 -6.30 -8.69 -6.23
C TYR A 147 -5.76 -8.28 -7.60
N ILE A 148 -5.64 -9.24 -8.51
CA ILE A 148 -5.22 -9.01 -9.88
C ILE A 148 -6.48 -8.91 -10.73
N VAL A 149 -6.76 -7.71 -11.25
CA VAL A 149 -8.03 -7.40 -11.96
C VAL A 149 -7.80 -7.10 -13.46
N PRO A 150 -8.69 -7.54 -14.36
CA PRO A 150 -8.49 -7.40 -15.80
C PRO A 150 -8.55 -5.97 -16.30
N LYS A 151 -9.49 -5.18 -15.77
CA LYS A 151 -9.70 -3.80 -16.22
C LYS A 151 -9.57 -2.83 -15.06
N LEU A 152 -8.66 -1.88 -15.25
CA LEU A 152 -8.43 -0.73 -14.39
C LEU A 152 -8.26 0.49 -15.29
N ASN A 153 -8.57 1.69 -14.79
CA ASN A 153 -8.49 2.90 -15.62
C ASN A 153 -7.15 3.05 -16.31
N ILE A 154 -7.23 3.61 -17.53
CA ILE A 154 -6.06 4.01 -18.30
C ILE A 154 -5.18 4.92 -17.43
N GLY A 155 -3.89 4.58 -17.35
CA GLY A 155 -2.89 5.32 -16.57
C GLY A 155 -2.75 4.88 -15.11
N LEU A 156 -3.60 3.97 -14.62
CA LEU A 156 -3.46 3.38 -13.28
C LEU A 156 -2.97 1.93 -13.38
N LEU A 157 -1.88 1.62 -12.69
CA LEU A 157 -1.30 0.28 -12.64
C LEU A 157 -1.79 -0.53 -11.44
N GLY A 158 -2.14 0.16 -10.36
CA GLY A 158 -2.65 -0.42 -9.13
C GLY A 158 -3.13 0.64 -8.17
N TYR A 159 -3.64 0.19 -7.04
CA TYR A 159 -3.94 1.02 -5.88
C TYR A 159 -4.00 0.15 -4.63
N ALA A 160 -3.84 0.79 -3.48
CA ALA A 160 -3.89 0.15 -2.19
C ALA A 160 -4.61 1.03 -1.18
N SER A 161 -5.03 0.36 -0.12
CA SER A 161 -5.66 0.98 1.03
C SER A 161 -4.61 1.25 2.12
N PHE A 162 -4.62 2.44 2.73
CA PHE A 162 -3.71 2.75 3.83
C PHE A 162 -4.11 2.06 5.15
N PRO A 163 -3.17 1.64 5.99
CA PRO A 163 -3.46 0.83 7.18
C PRO A 163 -4.30 1.55 8.26
N ASP A 164 -4.35 2.88 8.24
CA ASP A 164 -5.19 3.67 9.15
C ASP A 164 -6.69 3.43 8.93
N LEU A 165 -7.10 2.92 7.75
CA LEU A 165 -8.46 2.46 7.48
C LEU A 165 -8.94 1.42 8.52
N LEU A 166 -8.02 0.70 9.16
CA LEU A 166 -8.31 -0.33 10.15
C LEU A 166 -8.71 0.24 11.53
N THR A 167 -8.48 1.53 11.77
CA THR A 167 -8.82 2.18 13.06
C THR A 167 -10.19 2.84 13.09
N GLY A 168 -10.85 3.01 11.95
CA GLY A 168 -12.14 3.68 11.88
C GLY A 168 -13.09 2.98 10.92
N ALA A 169 -14.37 2.93 11.28
CA ALA A 169 -15.43 2.45 10.41
C ALA A 169 -15.61 3.46 9.26
N ILE A 170 -15.04 3.19 8.09
CA ILE A 170 -15.40 3.92 6.88
C ILE A 170 -16.80 3.40 6.47
N VAL A 171 -17.83 4.09 6.96
CA VAL A 171 -19.23 3.82 6.57
C VAL A 171 -19.44 4.38 5.18
N VAL A 172 -19.57 3.50 4.19
CA VAL A 172 -19.90 3.92 2.83
C VAL A 172 -21.35 3.61 2.55
N PRO A 173 -22.17 4.62 2.22
CA PRO A 173 -23.56 4.40 1.88
C PRO A 173 -23.68 3.35 0.76
N GLY A 174 -24.37 2.24 1.04
CA GLY A 174 -24.58 1.14 0.10
C GLY A 174 -23.54 0.02 0.14
N ALA A 175 -22.40 0.20 0.81
CA ALA A 175 -21.41 -0.87 1.03
C ALA A 175 -21.50 -1.36 2.49
N GLN A 176 -22.05 -2.55 2.70
CA GLN A 176 -21.98 -3.24 3.99
C GLN A 176 -20.63 -3.95 4.13
N GLY A 177 -19.97 -3.79 5.28
CA GLY A 177 -18.69 -4.45 5.53
C GLY A 177 -18.03 -4.01 6.84
N THR A 178 -16.89 -4.64 7.11
CA THR A 178 -15.95 -4.31 8.18
C THR A 178 -14.86 -3.39 7.65
N SER A 179 -14.17 -2.64 8.50
CA SER A 179 -12.96 -1.91 8.08
C SER A 179 -11.95 -2.84 7.40
N LEU A 180 -11.75 -4.04 7.94
CA LEU A 180 -10.87 -5.06 7.37
C LEU A 180 -11.25 -5.46 5.93
N GLY A 181 -12.54 -5.40 5.60
CA GLY A 181 -13.06 -5.73 4.26
C GLY A 181 -12.76 -4.69 3.19
N GLY A 182 -12.10 -3.58 3.50
CA GLY A 182 -11.48 -2.73 2.49
C GLY A 182 -9.97 -2.66 2.53
N ASP A 183 -9.34 -3.51 3.33
CA ASP A 183 -7.89 -3.62 3.35
C ASP A 183 -7.40 -4.53 2.22
N GLY A 184 -6.38 -4.09 1.49
CA GLY A 184 -5.69 -4.88 0.48
C GLY A 184 -5.08 -4.05 -0.63
N VAL A 185 -4.54 -4.76 -1.62
CA VAL A 185 -3.87 -4.18 -2.79
C VAL A 185 -4.54 -4.69 -4.06
N VAL A 186 -4.77 -3.80 -5.03
CA VAL A 186 -5.30 -4.15 -6.35
C VAL A 186 -4.28 -3.79 -7.42
N ILE A 187 -4.00 -4.73 -8.33
CA ILE A 187 -3.11 -4.53 -9.48
C ILE A 187 -3.89 -4.84 -10.75
N GLY A 188 -3.83 -3.91 -11.71
CA GLY A 188 -4.44 -4.09 -13.03
C GLY A 188 -3.56 -4.94 -13.94
N TYR A 189 -4.17 -5.64 -14.90
CA TYR A 189 -3.42 -6.37 -15.94
C TYR A 189 -2.51 -5.43 -16.75
N SER A 190 -2.91 -4.16 -16.89
CA SER A 190 -2.13 -3.10 -17.54
C SER A 190 -0.71 -2.94 -16.97
N ALA A 191 -0.51 -3.23 -15.68
CA ALA A 191 0.82 -3.21 -15.05
C ALA A 191 1.77 -4.23 -15.67
N MET A 192 1.24 -5.33 -16.20
CA MET A 192 2.01 -6.39 -16.85
C MET A 192 2.28 -6.10 -18.33
N ASP A 193 1.62 -5.13 -18.95
CA ASP A 193 1.83 -4.84 -20.38
C ASP A 193 3.14 -4.07 -20.64
N GLY A 194 3.80 -3.61 -19.57
CA GLY A 194 5.09 -2.92 -19.62
C GLY A 194 6.06 -3.38 -18.52
N PRO A 195 7.22 -2.73 -18.39
CA PRO A 195 8.28 -3.15 -17.48
C PRO A 195 7.99 -2.81 -16.00
N LEU A 196 6.85 -2.18 -15.72
CA LEU A 196 6.57 -1.59 -14.41
C LEU A 196 5.82 -2.50 -13.45
N PHE A 197 5.47 -3.73 -13.84
CA PHE A 197 4.74 -4.65 -12.96
C PHE A 197 5.40 -4.80 -11.58
N ASN A 198 6.71 -5.10 -11.56
CA ASN A 198 7.44 -5.30 -10.31
C ASN A 198 7.41 -4.04 -9.44
N LYS A 199 7.64 -2.88 -10.05
CA LYS A 199 7.56 -1.60 -9.35
C LYS A 199 6.16 -1.34 -8.81
N ALA A 200 5.12 -1.55 -9.61
CA ALA A 200 3.74 -1.32 -9.20
C ALA A 200 3.37 -2.19 -7.98
N VAL A 201 3.70 -3.49 -8.01
CA VAL A 201 3.45 -4.37 -6.86
C VAL A 201 4.14 -3.87 -5.59
N VAL A 202 5.43 -3.51 -5.67
CA VAL A 202 6.19 -3.00 -4.51
C VAL A 202 5.69 -1.61 -4.08
N HIS A 203 5.30 -0.76 -5.02
CA HIS A 203 4.74 0.57 -4.74
C HIS A 203 3.44 0.46 -3.93
N GLU A 204 2.48 -0.33 -4.43
CA GLU A 204 1.17 -0.46 -3.78
C GLU A 204 1.27 -1.16 -2.43
N ILE A 205 2.18 -2.12 -2.25
CA ILE A 205 2.42 -2.73 -0.94
C ILE A 205 3.11 -1.74 0.00
N GLY A 206 3.91 -0.79 -0.51
CA GLY A 206 4.44 0.33 0.26
C GLY A 206 3.31 1.16 0.89
N HIS A 207 2.27 1.47 0.12
CA HIS A 207 1.05 2.12 0.61
C HIS A 207 0.28 1.27 1.62
N TRP A 208 0.14 -0.03 1.38
CA TRP A 208 -0.47 -0.96 2.34
C TRP A 208 0.32 -1.02 3.67
N LEU A 209 1.63 -0.80 3.62
CA LEU A 209 2.50 -0.62 4.78
C LEU A 209 2.57 0.83 5.27
N GLY A 210 1.82 1.76 4.70
CA GLY A 210 1.61 3.12 5.20
C GLY A 210 2.44 4.23 4.55
N LEU A 211 3.30 3.94 3.56
CA LEU A 211 4.11 4.96 2.90
C LEU A 211 3.27 5.85 2.00
N PHE A 212 3.49 7.16 2.09
CA PHE A 212 2.94 8.12 1.13
C PHE A 212 3.88 8.31 -0.07
N HIS A 213 3.41 9.04 -1.08
CA HIS A 213 4.25 9.47 -2.18
C HIS A 213 5.26 10.55 -1.73
N PRO A 214 6.49 10.59 -2.26
CA PRO A 214 7.48 11.65 -1.95
C PRO A 214 7.03 13.08 -2.30
N PHE A 215 6.04 13.22 -3.18
CA PHE A 215 5.46 14.51 -3.56
C PHE A 215 4.26 14.93 -2.69
N GLN A 216 3.91 14.14 -1.67
CA GLN A 216 2.85 14.50 -0.73
C GLN A 216 3.23 15.79 0.00
N GLY A 217 2.32 16.76 0.04
CA GLY A 217 2.57 18.08 0.63
C GLY A 217 3.38 19.06 -0.24
N GLY A 218 3.88 18.61 -1.39
CA GLY A 218 4.61 19.43 -2.36
C GLY A 218 5.81 20.15 -1.72
N CYS A 219 6.13 21.34 -2.25
CA CYS A 219 7.15 22.21 -1.64
C CYS A 219 6.59 23.10 -0.51
N ALA A 220 5.38 22.83 0.01
CA ALA A 220 4.72 23.69 1.00
C ALA A 220 4.80 23.10 2.41
N VAL A 221 4.82 21.77 2.52
CA VAL A 221 4.81 21.04 3.79
C VAL A 221 6.12 20.28 3.91
N PRO A 222 7.04 20.70 4.82
CA PRO A 222 8.22 19.89 5.10
C PRO A 222 7.77 18.53 5.64
N ASP A 223 8.42 17.47 5.17
CA ASP A 223 8.12 16.07 5.50
C ASP A 223 6.64 15.72 5.24
N GLY A 224 6.09 16.18 4.11
CA GLY A 224 4.69 15.96 3.76
C GLY A 224 4.29 14.50 3.54
N ASP A 225 5.25 13.61 3.34
CA ASP A 225 5.08 12.15 3.31
C ASP A 225 5.31 11.48 4.68
N TYR A 226 5.60 12.28 5.72
CA TYR A 226 5.94 11.89 7.10
C TYR A 226 7.27 11.12 7.23
N VAL A 227 8.14 11.18 6.22
CA VAL A 227 9.44 10.52 6.23
C VAL A 227 10.54 11.57 6.11
N PRO A 228 11.23 11.94 7.22
CA PRO A 228 12.19 13.05 7.22
C PRO A 228 13.40 12.92 6.29
N ASP A 229 13.74 11.69 5.87
CA ASP A 229 14.86 11.46 4.94
C ASP A 229 14.42 11.39 3.46
N THR A 230 13.15 11.68 3.17
CA THR A 230 12.64 11.86 1.81
C THR A 230 12.75 13.34 1.39
N PRO A 231 13.55 13.68 0.36
CA PRO A 231 13.51 15.01 -0.26
C PRO A 231 12.13 15.38 -0.78
N GLN A 232 11.71 16.62 -0.54
CA GLN A 232 10.42 17.11 -1.00
C GLN A 232 10.39 17.20 -2.53
N SER A 233 9.31 16.71 -3.13
CA SER A 233 9.04 16.83 -4.57
C SER A 233 7.76 17.63 -4.78
N ARG A 234 7.72 18.49 -5.79
CA ARG A 234 6.58 19.40 -6.01
C ARG A 234 5.31 18.68 -6.46
N HIS A 235 5.49 17.70 -7.33
CA HIS A 235 4.44 16.96 -8.03
C HIS A 235 5.01 15.63 -8.52
N GLU A 236 4.17 14.77 -9.10
CA GLU A 236 4.60 13.53 -9.71
C GLU A 236 5.62 13.76 -10.83
N ASN A 237 6.68 12.95 -10.84
CA ASN A 237 7.73 13.00 -11.84
C ASN A 237 7.84 11.64 -12.54
N PHE A 238 7.34 11.57 -13.77
CA PHE A 238 7.36 10.35 -14.58
C PHE A 238 8.72 10.09 -15.27
N ALA A 239 9.61 11.07 -15.32
CA ALA A 239 10.88 10.94 -16.01
C ALA A 239 11.92 10.19 -15.14
N CYS A 240 12.70 9.31 -15.76
CA CYS A 240 13.86 8.69 -15.12
C CYS A 240 15.10 9.60 -15.24
N LYS A 241 15.01 10.81 -14.67
CA LYS A 241 16.05 11.85 -14.73
C LYS A 241 16.10 12.63 -13.43
N ARG A 242 17.32 12.91 -12.96
CA ARG A 242 17.56 13.80 -11.81
C ARG A 242 16.92 15.16 -12.04
N LYS A 243 16.25 15.65 -11.00
CA LYS A 243 15.59 16.95 -10.97
C LYS A 243 15.42 17.34 -9.52
N ASP A 244 15.52 18.64 -9.24
CA ASP A 244 15.10 19.21 -7.96
C ASP A 244 13.93 20.16 -8.26
N THR A 245 12.73 19.74 -7.90
CA THR A 245 11.51 20.54 -8.06
C THR A 245 11.21 21.43 -6.86
N CYS A 246 11.90 21.22 -5.74
CA CYS A 246 11.74 21.97 -4.49
C CYS A 246 13.08 22.49 -3.97
N PRO A 247 13.76 23.40 -4.70
CA PRO A 247 15.13 23.84 -4.36
C PRO A 247 15.24 24.64 -3.05
N GLY A 248 14.11 24.96 -2.41
CA GLY A 248 14.08 25.52 -1.05
C GLY A 248 14.24 24.46 0.05
N PHE A 249 14.23 23.17 -0.32
CA PHE A 249 14.40 22.02 0.55
C PHE A 249 15.64 21.22 0.14
N PRO A 250 16.25 20.47 1.05
CA PRO A 250 17.44 19.68 0.74
C PRO A 250 17.12 18.44 -0.10
N GLY A 251 17.94 18.19 -1.13
CA GLY A 251 17.91 16.95 -1.92
C GLY A 251 17.24 17.09 -3.29
N GLU A 252 17.38 16.05 -4.11
CA GLU A 252 16.72 15.94 -5.42
C GLU A 252 15.47 15.05 -5.32
N ASP A 253 14.52 15.21 -6.25
CA ASP A 253 13.35 14.34 -6.39
C ASP A 253 13.78 12.86 -6.45
N LEU A 254 13.14 11.99 -5.65
CA LEU A 254 13.47 10.57 -5.55
C LEU A 254 12.99 9.72 -6.75
N VAL A 255 13.45 10.02 -7.97
CA VAL A 255 13.00 9.30 -9.18
C VAL A 255 13.46 7.83 -9.23
N TRP A 256 14.43 7.38 -8.45
CA TRP A 256 14.78 5.95 -8.29
C TRP A 256 14.26 5.34 -6.99
N ASN A 257 13.05 5.74 -6.58
CA ASN A 257 12.39 5.21 -5.40
C ASN A 257 11.12 4.44 -5.77
N TYR A 258 10.82 3.38 -5.02
CA TYR A 258 9.61 2.59 -5.26
C TYR A 258 8.34 3.43 -5.13
N MET A 259 8.31 4.40 -4.22
CA MET A 259 7.15 5.28 -3.98
C MET A 259 7.04 6.46 -4.96
N ALA A 260 7.96 6.61 -5.92
CA ALA A 260 7.86 7.64 -6.95
C ALA A 260 7.12 7.13 -8.19
N TYR A 261 6.38 8.01 -8.89
CA TYR A 261 5.70 7.70 -10.16
C TYR A 261 6.62 7.67 -11.39
N SER A 262 7.93 7.79 -11.21
CA SER A 262 8.88 7.71 -12.31
C SER A 262 8.73 6.40 -13.11
N MET A 263 9.03 6.44 -14.39
CA MET A 263 9.07 5.24 -15.22
C MET A 263 10.40 4.45 -15.04
N CYS A 264 11.22 4.77 -14.03
CA CYS A 264 12.40 3.97 -13.70
C CYS A 264 11.96 2.59 -13.20
N ASP A 265 12.55 1.53 -13.75
CA ASP A 265 12.24 0.13 -13.45
C ASP A 265 13.44 -0.64 -12.83
N LYS A 266 14.58 0.03 -12.68
CA LYS A 266 15.85 -0.52 -12.16
C LYS A 266 16.41 0.36 -11.05
N ASP A 267 17.27 -0.25 -10.23
CA ASP A 267 17.99 0.40 -9.14
C ASP A 267 17.06 1.15 -8.16
N LEU A 268 15.84 0.66 -8.02
CA LEU A 268 14.83 1.21 -7.12
C LEU A 268 15.17 0.86 -5.67
N SER A 269 14.91 1.80 -4.76
CA SER A 269 15.13 1.59 -3.33
C SER A 269 14.16 2.39 -2.49
N PHE A 270 13.89 1.92 -1.27
CA PHE A 270 13.31 2.73 -0.21
C PHE A 270 14.41 3.51 0.52
N THR A 271 14.08 4.66 1.10
CA THR A 271 14.97 5.33 2.06
C THR A 271 14.99 4.57 3.39
N ALA A 272 15.93 4.90 4.28
CA ALA A 272 15.98 4.27 5.59
C ALA A 272 14.75 4.66 6.45
N GLY A 273 14.31 5.91 6.34
CA GLY A 273 13.11 6.41 7.00
C GLY A 273 11.84 5.72 6.49
N GLN A 274 11.70 5.47 5.19
CA GLN A 274 10.58 4.72 4.63
C GLN A 274 10.53 3.30 5.21
N VAL A 275 11.68 2.63 5.32
CA VAL A 275 11.76 1.29 5.94
C VAL A 275 11.32 1.32 7.40
N LEU A 276 11.78 2.30 8.17
CA LEU A 276 11.36 2.46 9.57
C LEU A 276 9.85 2.70 9.69
N PHE A 277 9.30 3.57 8.84
CA PHE A 277 7.87 3.89 8.83
C PHE A 277 7.02 2.66 8.50
N MET A 278 7.40 1.88 7.49
CA MET A 278 6.69 0.63 7.15
C MET A 278 6.65 -0.35 8.32
N ARG A 279 7.78 -0.51 9.02
CA ARG A 279 7.87 -1.42 10.18
C ARG A 279 7.01 -0.92 11.33
N GLN A 280 7.02 0.38 11.60
CA GLN A 280 6.17 0.95 12.65
C GLN A 280 4.69 0.78 12.33
N SER A 281 4.30 1.12 11.11
CA SER A 281 2.95 0.96 10.61
C SER A 281 2.49 -0.51 10.72
N TRP A 282 3.37 -1.47 10.41
CA TRP A 282 3.11 -2.89 10.67
C TRP A 282 2.80 -3.15 12.16
N HIS A 283 3.63 -2.65 13.09
CA HIS A 283 3.39 -2.86 14.52
C HIS A 283 2.10 -2.23 15.02
N SER A 284 1.73 -1.05 14.52
CA SER A 284 0.52 -0.35 14.94
C SER A 284 -0.76 -1.02 14.42
N TYR A 285 -0.75 -1.48 13.16
CA TYR A 285 -1.99 -1.83 12.47
C TYR A 285 -2.10 -3.31 12.07
N ARG A 286 -1.01 -4.07 12.05
CA ARG A 286 -1.01 -5.40 11.42
C ARG A 286 -0.52 -6.50 12.35
N GLU A 287 0.51 -6.23 13.14
CA GLU A 287 1.12 -7.18 14.07
C GLU A 287 0.11 -7.64 15.15
N PRO A 288 -0.29 -8.94 15.17
CA PRO A 288 -1.31 -9.43 16.09
C PRO A 288 -0.99 -9.20 17.57
N LYS A 289 0.30 -9.13 17.93
CA LYS A 289 0.74 -8.96 19.32
C LYS A 289 0.68 -7.52 19.82
N THR A 290 0.75 -6.53 18.91
CA THR A 290 0.91 -5.12 19.29
C THR A 290 -0.23 -4.23 18.80
N ARG A 291 -0.98 -4.66 17.78
CA ARG A 291 -2.09 -3.87 17.23
C ARG A 291 -3.21 -3.72 18.26
N ASP A 292 -3.78 -2.53 18.31
CA ASP A 292 -4.99 -2.23 19.07
C ASP A 292 -6.02 -1.66 18.09
N LEU A 293 -6.92 -2.53 17.61
CA LEU A 293 -7.88 -2.20 16.57
C LEU A 293 -9.32 -2.48 17.05
N PRO A 294 -10.31 -1.74 16.50
CA PRO A 294 -11.71 -2.09 16.64
C PRO A 294 -12.01 -3.56 16.30
N ALA A 295 -13.03 -4.13 16.95
CA ALA A 295 -13.37 -5.53 16.81
C ALA A 295 -13.70 -5.94 15.36
N ASP A 296 -14.34 -5.07 14.59
CA ASP A 296 -14.69 -5.31 13.19
C ASP A 296 -13.45 -5.38 12.28
N ALA A 297 -12.37 -4.67 12.62
CA ALA A 297 -11.09 -4.77 11.92
C ALA A 297 -10.25 -5.99 12.33
N ASN A 298 -10.48 -6.52 13.54
CA ASN A 298 -9.62 -7.53 14.15
C ASN A 298 -10.01 -8.98 13.81
N VAL A 299 -11.27 -9.24 13.47
CA VAL A 299 -11.78 -10.59 13.19
C VAL A 299 -11.56 -10.94 11.71
N PRO A 300 -10.82 -12.03 11.39
CA PRO A 300 -10.69 -12.49 10.01
C PRO A 300 -12.05 -12.77 9.36
N ILE A 301 -12.26 -12.26 8.15
CA ILE A 301 -13.51 -12.51 7.39
C ILE A 301 -13.59 -13.98 6.98
N ARG A 302 -12.47 -14.57 6.56
CA ARG A 302 -12.31 -16.00 6.24
C ARG A 302 -10.96 -16.47 6.71
N THR A 303 -10.90 -17.68 7.24
CA THR A 303 -9.64 -18.31 7.68
C THR A 303 -9.08 -19.27 6.62
N THR A 304 -9.93 -19.81 5.76
CA THR A 304 -9.57 -20.69 4.63
C THR A 304 -10.52 -20.49 3.45
N SER A 305 -10.08 -20.81 2.24
CA SER A 305 -10.95 -20.87 1.06
C SER A 305 -10.56 -22.03 0.12
N SER A 306 -11.52 -22.51 -0.67
CA SER A 306 -11.23 -23.33 -1.85
C SER A 306 -10.35 -22.56 -2.84
N LYS A 307 -9.45 -23.25 -3.54
CA LYS A 307 -8.59 -22.64 -4.59
C LYS A 307 -9.43 -22.03 -5.72
N ASP A 308 -10.61 -22.59 -5.96
CA ASP A 308 -11.61 -22.02 -6.85
C ASP A 308 -12.68 -21.32 -6.00
N MET A 309 -12.85 -20.01 -6.23
CA MET A 309 -13.85 -19.17 -5.58
C MET A 309 -14.87 -18.71 -6.61
N ILE A 310 -16.09 -19.21 -6.49
CA ILE A 310 -17.23 -18.72 -7.25
C ILE A 310 -18.04 -17.82 -6.33
N VAL A 311 -17.86 -16.51 -6.46
CA VAL A 311 -18.71 -15.54 -5.77
C VAL A 311 -19.88 -15.23 -6.70
N ARG A 312 -21.01 -15.90 -6.49
CA ARG A 312 -22.24 -15.57 -7.22
C ARG A 312 -22.73 -14.20 -6.75
N PRO A 313 -23.16 -13.30 -7.65
CA PRO A 313 -23.80 -12.07 -7.25
C PRO A 313 -24.99 -12.41 -6.34
N ARG A 314 -25.06 -11.82 -5.15
CA ARG A 314 -26.30 -11.81 -4.37
C ARG A 314 -27.25 -10.86 -5.09
N PHE A 315 -27.93 -11.34 -6.12
CA PHE A 315 -29.07 -10.61 -6.65
C PHE A 315 -30.17 -10.59 -5.59
N SER A 316 -30.65 -9.38 -5.33
CA SER A 316 -31.77 -8.99 -4.50
C SER A 316 -32.97 -9.95 -4.57
N GLN A 317 -33.47 -10.36 -3.40
CA GLN A 317 -34.92 -10.58 -3.23
C GLN A 317 -35.58 -9.23 -2.97
#